data_AF-A0A968U9J3-F1
#
_entry.id   AF-A0A968U9J3-F1
#
_cell.length_a   1.000
_cell.length_b   1.000
_cell.length_c   1.000
_cell.angle_alpha   90.00
_cell.angle_beta   90.00
_cell.angle_gamma   90.00
#
_symmetry.space_group_name_H-M   'P 1'
#
loop_
_entity.id
_entity.type
_entity.pdbx_description
1 polymer ?
#
loop_
_entity_poly.entity_id
_entity_poly.type
_entity_poly.pdbx_seq_one_letter_code
_entity_poly.pdbx_strand_id
1 'polypeptide(L)'
;MKRMMMQYDNLSVDIAWIVFDDYVCPGGNPDPDWLQLCEDYSERICIGTDIVNKFAAMPATIQKYDVFLDTLSEGAAKNLAFDTAYKLFGQAKA
;
A
#
# COMPACT_ATOMS: atom_id res chain seq x y z
N MET A 1 -13.49 3.89 -0.36
CA MET A 1 -12.18 4.47 -0.75
C MET A 1 -12.22 5.19 -2.10
N LYS A 2 -12.55 4.51 -3.21
CA LYS A 2 -12.58 5.11 -4.58
C LYS A 2 -13.21 6.50 -4.69
N ARG A 3 -14.40 6.69 -4.12
CA ARG A 3 -15.08 8.00 -4.09
C ARG A 3 -14.24 9.11 -3.44
N MET A 4 -13.59 8.83 -2.31
CA MET A 4 -12.77 9.82 -1.61
C MET A 4 -11.51 10.15 -2.40
N MET A 5 -10.87 9.14 -3.00
CA MET A 5 -9.69 9.31 -3.84
C MET A 5 -9.99 10.14 -5.09
N MET A 6 -11.17 9.99 -5.69
CA MET A 6 -11.64 10.82 -6.82
C MET A 6 -11.94 12.27 -6.43
N GLN A 7 -12.40 12.50 -5.21
CA GLN A 7 -12.88 13.80 -4.79
C GLN A 7 -11.75 14.71 -4.24
N TYR A 8 -10.72 14.11 -3.68
CA TYR A 8 -9.65 14.84 -2.98
C TYR A 8 -8.29 14.44 -3.53
N ASP A 9 -7.70 15.31 -4.37
CA ASP A 9 -6.40 15.06 -4.99
C ASP A 9 -5.24 15.04 -3.98
N ASN A 10 -5.43 15.69 -2.83
CA ASN A 10 -4.47 15.75 -1.72
C ASN A 10 -4.65 14.64 -0.68
N LEU A 11 -5.53 13.67 -0.93
CA LEU A 11 -5.71 12.51 -0.07
C LEU A 11 -4.69 11.40 -0.42
N SER A 12 -3.90 11.01 0.56
CA SER A 12 -3.03 9.83 0.51
C SER A 12 -3.51 8.77 1.50
N VAL A 13 -3.22 7.50 1.22
CA VAL A 13 -3.66 6.35 2.03
C VAL A 13 -2.49 5.42 2.29
N ASP A 14 -2.34 4.98 3.54
CA ASP A 14 -1.51 3.85 3.90
C ASP A 14 -2.37 2.60 4.08
N ILE A 15 -1.99 1.50 3.43
CA ILE A 15 -2.59 0.19 3.63
C ILE A 15 -1.72 -0.56 4.64
N ALA A 16 -2.30 -0.85 5.81
CA ALA A 16 -1.58 -1.50 6.88
C ALA A 16 -2.50 -2.39 7.74
N TRP A 17 -1.87 -3.13 8.66
CA TRP A 17 -2.53 -3.97 9.65
C TRP A 17 -3.48 -5.04 9.02
N ILE A 18 -4.61 -5.29 9.67
CA ILE A 18 -5.60 -6.32 9.30
C ILE A 18 -6.37 -5.96 8.02
N VAL A 19 -6.34 -4.69 7.60
CA VAL A 19 -7.04 -4.25 6.38
C VAL A 19 -6.55 -5.03 5.16
N PHE A 20 -5.24 -5.30 5.09
CA PHE A 20 -4.68 -6.06 3.99
C PHE A 20 -5.23 -7.49 3.95
N ASP A 21 -5.25 -8.16 5.09
CA ASP A 21 -5.62 -9.58 5.18
C ASP A 21 -7.13 -9.82 5.07
N ASP A 22 -7.97 -8.86 5.51
CA ASP A 22 -9.42 -9.03 5.50
C ASP A 22 -10.09 -8.51 4.23
N TYR A 23 -9.51 -7.48 3.58
CA TYR A 23 -10.18 -6.77 2.48
C TYR A 23 -9.36 -6.69 1.18
N VAL A 24 -8.04 -6.53 1.24
CA VAL A 24 -7.21 -6.28 0.05
C VAL A 24 -6.76 -7.58 -0.59
N CYS A 25 -6.37 -8.55 0.22
CA CYS A 25 -5.82 -9.81 -0.21
C CYS A 25 -6.32 -10.98 0.68
N PRO A 26 -7.65 -11.21 0.75
CA PRO A 26 -8.22 -12.22 1.62
C PRO A 26 -7.67 -13.61 1.34
N GLY A 27 -7.05 -14.21 2.36
CA GLY A 27 -6.42 -15.52 2.26
C GLY A 27 -5.28 -15.58 1.23
N GLY A 28 -4.62 -14.44 0.96
CA GLY A 28 -3.54 -14.36 -0.02
C GLY A 28 -4.01 -14.25 -1.48
N ASN A 29 -5.29 -14.00 -1.72
CA ASN A 29 -5.83 -13.78 -3.06
C ASN A 29 -6.14 -12.28 -3.25
N PRO A 30 -5.39 -11.56 -4.10
CA PRO A 30 -5.64 -10.15 -4.37
C PRO A 30 -7.06 -9.90 -4.87
N ASP A 31 -7.76 -8.98 -4.22
CA ASP A 31 -9.09 -8.55 -4.67
C ASP A 31 -8.96 -7.67 -5.93
N PRO A 32 -9.66 -7.99 -7.04
CA PRO A 32 -9.55 -7.24 -8.30
C PRO A 32 -9.91 -5.75 -8.19
N ASP A 33 -10.88 -5.39 -7.35
CA ASP A 33 -11.27 -3.98 -7.19
C ASP A 33 -10.18 -3.19 -6.47
N TRP A 34 -9.48 -3.83 -5.53
CA TRP A 34 -8.31 -3.25 -4.87
C TRP A 34 -7.10 -3.13 -5.78
N LEU A 35 -6.86 -4.14 -6.64
CA LEU A 35 -5.82 -4.07 -7.67
C LEU A 35 -6.07 -2.88 -8.59
N GLN A 36 -7.28 -2.76 -9.14
CA GLN A 36 -7.64 -1.65 -10.03
C GLN A 36 -7.53 -0.30 -9.31
N LEU A 37 -7.97 -0.21 -8.06
CA LEU A 37 -7.85 1.01 -7.27
C LEU A 37 -6.39 1.42 -7.06
N CYS A 38 -5.51 0.45 -6.81
CA CYS A 38 -4.08 0.68 -6.61
C CYS A 38 -3.39 1.05 -7.93
N GLU A 39 -3.79 0.47 -9.06
CA GLU A 39 -3.33 0.91 -10.38
C GLU A 39 -3.71 2.38 -10.64
N ASP A 40 -4.99 2.71 -10.45
CA ASP A 40 -5.54 4.04 -10.73
C ASP A 40 -4.91 5.15 -9.86
N TYR A 41 -4.47 4.82 -8.63
CA TYR A 41 -4.06 5.80 -7.62
C TYR A 41 -2.72 5.49 -6.94
N SER A 42 -1.84 4.75 -7.60
CA SER A 42 -0.59 4.26 -7.00
C SER A 42 0.29 5.34 -6.37
N GLU A 43 0.39 6.52 -6.98
CA GLU A 43 1.19 7.67 -6.48
C GLU A 43 0.69 8.28 -5.14
N ARG A 44 -0.45 7.80 -4.63
CA ARG A 44 -1.10 8.29 -3.40
C ARG A 44 -1.36 7.17 -2.40
N ILE A 45 -0.98 5.94 -2.72
CA ILE A 45 -1.13 4.78 -1.84
C ILE A 45 0.27 4.27 -1.48
N CYS A 46 0.49 3.98 -0.21
CA CYS A 46 1.67 3.24 0.26
C CYS A 46 1.28 2.09 1.18
N ILE A 47 2.19 1.15 1.40
CA ILE A 47 2.00 0.04 2.35
C ILE A 47 2.83 0.22 3.62
N GLY A 48 2.32 -0.29 4.73
CA GLY A 48 2.98 -0.24 6.03
C GLY A 48 2.78 -1.52 6.83
N THR A 49 3.75 -1.86 7.68
CA THR A 49 3.67 -3.06 8.53
C THR A 49 2.81 -2.86 9.77
N ASP A 50 2.62 -1.61 10.21
CA ASP A 50 2.01 -1.24 11.50
C ASP A 50 2.63 -1.97 12.71
N ILE A 51 3.90 -2.38 12.60
CA ILE A 51 4.60 -3.04 13.69
C ILE A 51 5.20 -2.01 14.63
N VAL A 52 4.80 -2.10 15.89
CA VAL A 52 5.40 -1.33 16.98
C VAL A 52 6.16 -2.29 17.91
N ASN A 53 7.46 -2.03 18.12
CA ASN A 53 8.32 -2.69 19.11
C ASN A 53 8.45 -4.23 18.99
N LYS A 54 8.08 -4.83 17.84
CA LYS A 54 8.18 -6.27 17.54
C LYS A 54 8.83 -6.53 16.18
N PHE A 55 10.02 -5.96 15.98
CA PHE A 55 10.72 -5.99 14.69
C PHE A 55 11.05 -7.41 14.17
N ALA A 56 11.08 -8.42 15.03
CA ALA A 56 11.25 -9.82 14.61
C ALA A 56 10.15 -10.30 13.65
N ALA A 57 8.93 -9.76 13.73
CA ALA A 57 7.82 -10.11 12.84
C ALA A 57 7.80 -9.29 11.54
N MET A 58 8.69 -8.30 11.39
CA MET A 58 8.68 -7.36 10.28
C MET A 58 8.94 -8.03 8.92
N PRO A 59 9.91 -8.94 8.75
CA PRO A 59 10.14 -9.60 7.46
C PRO A 59 8.89 -10.35 6.97
N ALA A 60 8.28 -11.17 7.82
CA ALA A 60 7.07 -11.92 7.46
C ALA A 60 5.88 -10.99 7.17
N THR A 61 5.77 -9.87 7.91
CA THR A 61 4.66 -8.92 7.75
C THR A 61 4.79 -8.08 6.47
N ILE A 62 6.01 -7.76 6.02
CA ILE A 62 6.18 -7.04 4.75
C ILE A 62 6.09 -8.00 3.54
N GLN A 63 6.59 -9.23 3.67
CA GLN A 63 6.53 -10.24 2.60
C GLN A 63 5.11 -10.66 2.23
N LYS A 64 4.14 -10.52 3.14
CA LYS A 64 2.73 -10.82 2.83
C LYS A 64 2.18 -9.97 1.66
N TYR A 65 2.77 -8.80 1.43
CA TYR A 65 2.36 -7.91 0.35
C TYR A 65 2.89 -8.36 -1.02
N ASP A 66 3.88 -9.26 -1.08
CA ASP A 66 4.54 -9.68 -2.33
C ASP A 66 3.53 -10.17 -3.36
N VAL A 67 2.59 -11.04 -2.97
CA VAL A 67 1.55 -11.55 -3.89
C VAL A 67 0.68 -10.46 -4.52
N PHE A 68 0.42 -9.38 -3.78
CA PHE A 68 -0.36 -8.25 -4.27
C PHE A 68 0.48 -7.35 -5.17
N LEU A 69 1.72 -7.05 -4.75
CA LEU A 69 2.65 -6.23 -5.52
C LEU A 69 3.06 -6.88 -6.85
N ASP A 70 3.28 -8.20 -6.86
CA ASP A 70 3.63 -8.99 -8.05
C ASP A 70 2.50 -9.02 -9.09
N THR A 71 1.26 -8.73 -8.67
CA THR A 71 0.10 -8.68 -9.57
C THR A 71 -0.10 -7.31 -10.21
N LEU A 72 0.45 -6.25 -9.60
CA LEU A 72 0.37 -4.88 -10.12
C LEU A 72 1.38 -4.64 -11.25
N SER A 73 1.16 -3.58 -12.01
CA SER A 73 2.15 -3.01 -12.90
C SER A 73 3.40 -2.60 -12.12
N GLU A 74 4.57 -2.69 -12.76
CA GLU A 74 5.87 -2.36 -12.13
C GLU A 74 5.86 -0.96 -11.50
N GLY A 75 5.26 0.02 -12.20
CA GLY A 75 5.13 1.39 -11.71
C GLY A 75 4.24 1.48 -10.46
N ALA A 76 3.07 0.83 -10.47
CA ALA A 76 2.18 0.84 -9.32
C ALA A 76 2.80 0.13 -8.12
N ALA A 77 3.41 -1.05 -8.33
CA ALA A 77 4.10 -1.80 -7.29
C ALA A 77 5.21 -0.96 -6.63
N LYS A 78 6.05 -0.29 -7.44
CA LYS A 78 7.12 0.58 -6.93
C LYS A 78 6.58 1.79 -6.14
N ASN A 79 5.50 2.39 -6.62
CA ASN A 79 4.85 3.51 -5.92
C ASN A 79 4.35 3.10 -4.54
N LEU A 80 3.63 1.98 -4.47
CA LEU A 80 3.09 1.45 -3.22
C LEU A 80 4.21 1.04 -2.24
N ALA A 81 5.24 0.37 -2.75
CA ALA A 81 6.33 -0.17 -1.93
C ALA A 81 7.29 0.91 -1.41
N PHE A 82 7.49 2.01 -2.16
CA PHE A 82 8.51 2.99 -1.80
C PHE A 82 8.19 4.44 -2.19
N ASP A 83 7.95 4.72 -3.48
CA ASP A 83 8.01 6.10 -3.98
C ASP A 83 6.98 7.02 -3.32
N THR A 84 5.76 6.53 -3.05
CA THR A 84 4.70 7.31 -2.39
C THR A 84 5.09 7.67 -0.95
N ALA A 85 5.56 6.70 -0.17
CA ALA A 85 5.99 6.94 1.20
C ALA A 85 7.20 7.89 1.26
N TYR A 86 8.16 7.71 0.35
CA TYR A 86 9.33 8.57 0.25
C TYR A 86 8.94 10.02 -0.11
N LYS A 87 8.01 10.21 -1.05
CA LYS A 87 7.48 11.53 -1.41
C LYS A 87 6.81 12.24 -0.23
N LEU A 88 6.06 11.50 0.61
CA LEU A 88 5.31 12.07 1.74
C LEU A 88 6.20 12.37 2.95
N PHE A 89 7.16 11.50 3.26
CA PHE A 89 7.87 11.54 4.53
C PHE A 89 9.39 11.71 4.40
N GLY A 90 9.96 11.40 3.23
CA GLY A 90 11.41 11.39 2.98
C GLY A 90 12.00 12.76 2.66
N GLN A 91 11.17 13.77 2.42
CA GLN A 91 11.65 15.13 2.18
C GLN A 91 12.01 15.79 3.52
N ALA A 92 13.31 15.97 3.77
CA ALA A 92 13.78 16.81 4.87
C ALA A 92 13.21 18.22 4.67
N LYS A 93 12.57 18.79 5.70
CA LYS A 93 12.24 20.21 5.70
C LYS A 93 13.54 20.99 5.58
N ALA A 94 13.69 21.74 4.48
CA ALA A 94 14.76 22.72 4.30
C ALA A 94 14.66 23.82 5.36
#